data_AF-A0A0N7MA88-F1
#
_entry.id   AF-A0A0N7MA88-F1
#
_cell.length_a   1.000
_cell.length_b   1.000
_cell.length_c   1.000
_cell.angle_alpha   90.00
_cell.angle_beta   90.00
_cell.angle_gamma   90.00
#
_symmetry.space_group_name_H-M   'P 1'
#
loop_
_entity.id
_entity.type
_entity.pdbx_description
1 polymer ?
#
loop_
_entity_poly.entity_id
_entity_poly.type
_entity_poly.pdbx_seq_one_letter_code
_entity_poly.pdbx_strand_id
1 'polypeptide(L)'
;MVRREIVSLNAAVQERLNEIERLARLLGQGGETASKSDAQIAEEVEAKLAAQKRRHAMQLSLLHKIYAGQPNKAEAMGVAAADQLETVRNSDGFDAKWYLETYADVAATDMTPAEHYVSVGAFEGRDPGPDFDTLGYYAANPDVAEAGWPALLHYVLFGKAEGRAFT
;
A
#
# COMPACT_ATOMS: atom_id res chain seq x y z
N MET A 1 5.16 -22.84 1.89
CA MET A 1 3.76 -22.42 2.09
C MET A 1 3.50 -21.09 1.40
N VAL A 2 4.17 -20.02 1.82
CA VAL A 2 4.12 -18.64 1.26
C VAL A 2 4.19 -18.54 -0.27
N ARG A 3 5.09 -19.31 -0.92
CA ARG A 3 5.25 -19.27 -2.39
C ARG A 3 4.00 -19.72 -3.15
N ARG A 4 3.19 -20.61 -2.56
CA ARG A 4 1.97 -21.15 -3.17
C ARG A 4 0.82 -20.15 -3.05
N GLU A 5 0.75 -19.46 -1.91
CA GLU A 5 -0.23 -18.40 -1.65
C GLU A 5 0.01 -17.20 -2.55
N ILE A 6 1.25 -16.74 -2.71
CA ILE A 6 1.59 -15.65 -3.64
C ILE A 6 1.20 -15.98 -5.08
N VAL A 7 1.46 -17.20 -5.54
CA VAL A 7 1.08 -17.64 -6.89
C VAL A 7 -0.44 -17.71 -7.04
N SER A 8 -1.14 -18.20 -6.01
CA SER A 8 -2.61 -18.27 -5.99
C SER A 8 -3.24 -16.87 -5.99
N LEU A 9 -2.70 -15.94 -5.23
CA LEU A 9 -3.16 -14.55 -5.18
C LEU A 9 -2.94 -13.86 -6.54
N ASN A 10 -1.76 -14.06 -7.14
CA ASN A 10 -1.46 -13.52 -8.47
C ASN A 10 -2.40 -14.04 -9.55
N ALA A 11 -2.75 -15.33 -9.51
CA ALA A 11 -3.70 -15.91 -10.45
C ALA A 11 -5.10 -15.30 -10.28
N ALA A 12 -5.59 -15.18 -9.04
CA ALA A 12 -6.90 -14.60 -8.74
C ALA A 12 -6.98 -13.10 -9.11
N VAL A 13 -5.89 -12.35 -8.92
CA VAL A 13 -5.80 -10.95 -9.34
C VAL A 13 -5.83 -10.84 -10.86
N GLN A 14 -5.10 -11.69 -11.58
CA GLN A 14 -5.09 -11.68 -13.03
C GLN A 14 -6.46 -12.03 -13.63
N GLU A 15 -7.17 -12.97 -13.02
CA GLU A 15 -8.53 -13.34 -13.40
C GLU A 15 -9.50 -12.15 -13.22
N ARG A 16 -9.41 -11.44 -12.09
CA ARG A 16 -10.23 -10.23 -11.87
C ARG A 16 -9.90 -9.09 -12.85
N LEU A 17 -8.63 -8.91 -13.20
CA LEU A 17 -8.23 -7.92 -14.21
C LEU A 17 -8.81 -8.26 -15.59
N ASN A 18 -8.73 -9.53 -15.99
CA ASN A 18 -9.31 -9.99 -17.26
C ASN A 18 -10.84 -9.81 -17.28
N GLU A 19 -11.53 -10.05 -16.16
CA GLU A 19 -12.97 -9.83 -16.07
C GLU A 19 -13.34 -8.35 -16.13
N ILE A 20 -12.54 -7.46 -15.49
CA ILE A 20 -12.73 -6.00 -15.61
C ILE A 20 -12.57 -5.55 -17.07
N GLU A 21 -11.56 -6.05 -17.79
CA GLU A 21 -11.40 -5.76 -19.22
C GLU A 21 -12.59 -6.24 -20.05
N ARG A 22 -13.14 -7.41 -19.71
CA ARG A 22 -14.31 -7.96 -20.39
C ARG A 22 -15.57 -7.13 -20.13
N LEU A 23 -15.80 -6.74 -18.88
CA LEU A 23 -16.93 -5.89 -18.50
C LEU A 23 -16.84 -4.50 -19.14
N ALA A 24 -15.63 -3.92 -19.22
CA ALA A 24 -15.41 -2.66 -19.91
C ALA A 24 -15.81 -2.73 -21.40
N ARG A 25 -15.49 -3.84 -22.08
CA ARG A 25 -15.92 -4.08 -23.48
C ARG A 25 -17.44 -4.23 -23.61
N LEU A 26 -18.09 -4.92 -22.68
CA LEU A 26 -19.54 -5.11 -22.69
C LEU A 26 -20.29 -3.78 -22.43
N LEU A 27 -19.76 -2.94 -21.53
CA LEU A 27 -20.33 -1.62 -21.26
C LEU A 27 -20.14 -0.65 -22.43
N GLY A 28 -19.06 -0.77 -23.21
CA GLY A 28 -18.91 -0.04 -24.47
C GLY A 28 -19.95 -0.39 -25.53
N GLN A 29 -20.67 -1.52 -25.39
CA GLN A 29 -21.72 -1.95 -26.32
C GLN A 29 -23.14 -1.54 -25.89
N GLY A 30 -23.33 -1.08 -24.65
CA GLY A 30 -24.62 -0.64 -24.10
C GLY A 30 -24.69 0.88 -23.98
N GLY A 31 -25.41 1.51 -24.92
CA GLY A 31 -25.44 2.97 -25.07
C GLY A 31 -26.04 3.79 -23.92
N GLU A 32 -25.73 5.08 -24.00
CA GLU A 32 -26.45 6.24 -23.45
C GLU A 32 -26.50 6.40 -21.92
N THR A 33 -25.39 6.86 -21.34
CA THR A 33 -25.32 8.08 -20.51
C THR A 33 -23.86 8.38 -20.15
N ALA A 34 -23.41 9.62 -20.43
CA ALA A 34 -22.03 10.15 -20.34
C ALA A 34 -21.03 9.63 -21.40
N SER A 35 -21.03 10.24 -22.60
CA SER A 35 -20.24 9.80 -23.75
C SER A 35 -18.76 10.23 -23.66
N LYS A 36 -17.95 9.41 -22.98
CA LYS A 36 -16.55 9.24 -23.39
C LYS A 36 -16.56 8.37 -24.64
N SER A 37 -15.78 8.74 -25.67
CA SER A 37 -15.60 7.88 -26.84
C SER A 37 -14.86 6.60 -26.46
N ASP A 38 -14.98 5.55 -27.27
CA ASP A 38 -14.24 4.29 -27.06
C ASP A 38 -12.73 4.53 -26.92
N ALA A 39 -12.18 5.51 -27.64
CA ALA A 39 -10.77 5.91 -27.52
C ALA A 39 -10.46 6.56 -26.16
N GLN A 40 -11.34 7.42 -25.65
CA GLN A 40 -11.20 8.04 -24.34
C GLN A 40 -11.35 7.02 -23.20
N ILE A 41 -12.22 6.03 -23.37
CA ILE A 41 -12.36 4.92 -22.43
C ILE A 41 -11.10 4.06 -22.46
N ALA A 42 -10.58 3.72 -23.63
CA ALA A 42 -9.35 2.94 -23.77
C ALA A 42 -8.15 3.64 -23.12
N GLU A 43 -7.96 4.94 -23.39
CA GLU A 43 -6.89 5.74 -22.80
C GLU A 43 -7.00 5.80 -21.26
N GLU A 44 -8.21 6.02 -20.72
CA GLU A 44 -8.43 6.01 -19.28
C GLU A 44 -8.18 4.64 -18.65
N VAL A 45 -8.63 3.57 -19.29
CA VAL A 45 -8.41 2.19 -18.85
C VAL A 45 -6.92 1.87 -18.87
N GLU A 46 -6.20 2.23 -19.93
CA GLU A 46 -4.75 2.04 -20.01
C GLU A 46 -4.01 2.82 -18.93
N ALA A 47 -4.38 4.08 -18.70
CA ALA A 47 -3.78 4.90 -17.64
C ALA A 47 -4.01 4.30 -16.25
N LYS A 48 -5.25 3.85 -15.95
CA LYS A 48 -5.61 3.18 -14.70
C LYS A 48 -4.88 1.85 -14.55
N LEU A 49 -4.83 1.04 -15.60
CA LEU A 49 -4.12 -0.23 -15.60
C LEU A 49 -2.62 -0.03 -15.40
N ALA A 50 -2.02 0.98 -16.03
CA ALA A 50 -0.62 1.32 -15.84
C ALA A 50 -0.35 1.78 -14.39
N ALA A 51 -1.23 2.60 -13.82
CA ALA A 51 -1.15 3.00 -12.40
C ALA A 51 -1.25 1.80 -11.46
N GLN A 52 -2.19 0.88 -11.72
CA GLN A 52 -2.37 -0.33 -10.93
C GLN A 52 -1.16 -1.26 -11.05
N LYS A 53 -0.61 -1.45 -12.25
CA LYS A 53 0.62 -2.22 -12.48
C LYS A 53 1.80 -1.62 -11.72
N ARG A 54 1.94 -0.28 -11.69
CA ARG A 54 2.99 0.41 -10.90
C ARG A 54 2.81 0.18 -9.40
N ARG A 55 1.58 0.35 -8.87
CA ARG A 55 1.29 0.08 -7.44
C ARG A 55 1.59 -1.37 -7.07
N HIS A 56 1.21 -2.32 -7.92
CA HIS A 56 1.47 -3.74 -7.68
C HIS A 56 2.97 -4.07 -7.72
N ALA A 57 3.71 -3.55 -8.71
CA ALA A 57 5.16 -3.74 -8.77
C ALA A 57 5.87 -3.19 -7.51
N MET A 58 5.44 -2.02 -7.02
CA MET A 58 5.93 -1.43 -5.77
C MET A 58 5.65 -2.36 -4.59
N GLN A 59 4.40 -2.81 -4.44
CA GLN A 59 3.99 -3.68 -3.33
C GLN A 59 4.81 -4.99 -3.30
N LEU A 60 5.05 -5.61 -4.46
CA LEU A 60 5.90 -6.80 -4.55
C LEU A 60 7.35 -6.52 -4.13
N SER A 61 7.90 -5.36 -4.49
CA SER A 61 9.26 -4.98 -4.08
C SER A 61 9.37 -4.72 -2.57
N LEU A 62 8.31 -4.19 -1.95
CA LEU A 62 8.25 -3.93 -0.50
C LEU A 62 8.13 -5.25 0.27
N LEU A 63 7.26 -6.16 -0.18
CA LEU A 63 7.08 -7.48 0.42
C LEU A 63 8.37 -8.31 0.44
N HIS A 64 9.20 -8.21 -0.62
CA HIS A 64 10.49 -8.91 -0.66
C HIS A 64 11.40 -8.54 0.53
N LYS A 65 11.29 -7.32 1.06
CA LYS A 65 12.13 -6.85 2.17
C LYS A 65 11.71 -7.41 3.52
N ILE A 66 10.41 -7.52 3.78
CA ILE A 66 9.90 -8.16 5.02
C ILE A 66 10.34 -9.62 5.06
N TYR A 67 10.08 -10.37 3.97
CA TYR A 67 10.33 -11.81 3.96
C TYR A 67 11.80 -12.19 3.81
N ALA A 68 12.70 -11.21 3.62
CA ALA A 68 14.13 -11.41 3.72
C ALA A 68 14.63 -11.47 5.19
N GLY A 69 13.75 -11.23 6.18
CA GLY A 69 14.10 -11.25 7.61
C GLY A 69 15.00 -10.09 8.02
N GLN A 70 15.01 -9.00 7.24
CA GLN A 70 15.79 -7.82 7.54
C GLN A 70 15.02 -6.90 8.50
N PRO A 71 15.67 -6.32 9.51
CA PRO A 71 15.05 -5.30 10.35
C PRO A 71 14.66 -4.10 9.50
N ASN A 72 13.62 -3.38 9.92
CA ASN A 72 13.25 -2.14 9.23
C ASN A 72 14.37 -1.09 9.41
N LYS A 73 14.35 -0.04 8.58
CA LYS A 73 15.44 0.95 8.59
C LYS A 73 15.61 1.68 9.93
N ALA A 74 14.52 1.92 10.67
CA ALA A 74 14.55 2.57 11.97
C ALA A 74 15.27 1.68 13.01
N GLU A 75 14.93 0.39 13.02
CA GLU A 75 15.57 -0.62 13.87
C GLU A 75 17.05 -0.76 13.53
N ALA A 76 17.40 -0.81 12.24
CA ALA A 76 18.78 -0.84 11.78
C ALA A 76 19.58 0.42 12.19
N MET A 77 18.91 1.53 12.45
CA MET A 77 19.48 2.78 12.97
C MET A 77 19.48 2.85 14.50
N GLY A 78 19.04 1.81 15.20
CA GLY A 78 19.02 1.75 16.65
C GLY A 78 17.85 2.49 17.31
N VAL A 79 16.81 2.88 16.55
CA VAL A 79 15.58 3.42 17.13
C VAL A 79 14.85 2.27 17.82
N ALA A 80 14.61 2.39 19.12
CA ALA A 80 13.97 1.33 19.90
C ALA A 80 12.55 1.06 19.36
N ALA A 81 12.14 -0.21 19.34
CA ALA A 81 10.82 -0.59 18.85
C ALA A 81 9.71 0.20 19.55
N ALA A 82 9.77 0.35 20.88
CA ALA A 82 8.80 1.12 21.65
C ALA A 82 8.64 2.57 21.14
N ASP A 83 9.76 3.25 20.83
CA ASP A 83 9.75 4.63 20.33
C ASP A 83 9.11 4.72 18.94
N GLN A 84 9.36 3.73 18.07
CA GLN A 84 8.72 3.66 16.75
C GLN A 84 7.20 3.52 16.88
N LEU A 85 6.75 2.63 17.78
CA LEU A 85 5.33 2.38 18.03
C LEU A 85 4.66 3.62 18.62
N GLU A 86 5.29 4.28 19.58
CA GLU A 86 4.77 5.51 20.17
C GLU A 86 4.69 6.64 19.14
N THR A 87 5.72 6.79 18.31
CA THR A 87 5.75 7.78 17.23
C THR A 87 4.59 7.60 16.25
N VAL A 88 4.33 6.36 15.81
CA VAL A 88 3.21 6.07 14.92
C VAL A 88 1.87 6.26 15.63
N ARG A 89 1.71 5.72 16.84
CA ARG A 89 0.45 5.80 17.61
C ARG A 89 -0.01 7.24 17.86
N ASN A 90 0.93 8.15 18.08
CA ASN A 90 0.65 9.55 18.40
C ASN A 90 0.66 10.47 17.18
N SER A 91 0.79 9.93 15.96
CA SER A 91 0.81 10.72 14.74
C SER A 91 -0.58 10.97 14.18
N ASP A 92 -0.75 12.09 13.48
CA ASP A 92 -2.02 12.47 12.84
C ASP A 92 -2.48 11.48 11.75
N GLY A 93 -1.54 10.69 11.18
CA GLY A 93 -1.82 9.77 10.09
C GLY A 93 -2.23 8.36 10.53
N PHE A 94 -2.27 8.07 11.84
CA PHE A 94 -2.60 6.74 12.36
C PHE A 94 -3.92 6.74 13.12
N ASP A 95 -4.85 5.88 12.70
CA ASP A 95 -6.10 5.63 13.43
C ASP A 95 -6.22 4.14 13.70
N ALA A 96 -5.99 3.75 14.96
CA ALA A 96 -6.00 2.35 15.39
C ALA A 96 -7.37 1.68 15.19
N LYS A 97 -8.46 2.42 15.39
CA LYS A 97 -9.82 1.88 15.26
C LYS A 97 -10.13 1.66 13.80
N TRP A 98 -9.90 2.66 12.97
CA TRP A 98 -10.07 2.57 11.52
C TRP A 98 -9.22 1.46 10.93
N TYR A 99 -7.96 1.32 11.39
CA TYR A 99 -7.04 0.30 10.92
C TYR A 99 -7.58 -1.12 11.17
N LEU A 100 -8.12 -1.40 12.36
CA LEU A 100 -8.72 -2.70 12.68
C LEU A 100 -10.05 -2.95 11.96
N GLU A 101 -10.86 -1.90 11.76
CA GLU A 101 -12.11 -1.99 10.99
C GLU A 101 -11.84 -2.26 9.50
N THR A 102 -10.75 -1.71 8.97
CA THR A 102 -10.33 -1.87 7.57
C THR A 102 -9.60 -3.19 7.34
N TYR A 103 -8.79 -3.63 8.30
CA TYR A 103 -7.92 -4.80 8.20
C TYR A 103 -8.28 -5.85 9.25
N ALA A 104 -9.42 -6.52 9.04
CA ALA A 104 -9.95 -7.53 9.94
C ALA A 104 -9.00 -8.71 10.19
N ASP A 105 -8.07 -8.99 9.28
CA ASP A 105 -7.04 -10.01 9.44
C ASP A 105 -6.02 -9.65 10.53
N VAL A 106 -5.78 -8.35 10.77
CA VAL A 106 -4.89 -7.87 11.84
C VAL A 106 -5.50 -8.18 13.21
N ALA A 107 -6.83 -8.07 13.34
CA ALA A 107 -7.54 -8.40 14.57
C ALA A 107 -7.43 -9.88 14.96
N ALA A 108 -7.07 -10.76 14.02
CA ALA A 108 -6.82 -12.17 14.26
C ALA A 108 -5.36 -12.47 14.68
N THR A 109 -4.51 -11.46 14.78
CA THR A 109 -3.10 -11.58 15.23
C THR A 109 -2.95 -11.14 16.68
N ASP A 110 -1.84 -11.52 17.32
CA ASP A 110 -1.48 -11.04 18.66
C ASP A 110 -0.82 -9.64 18.65
N MET A 111 -0.73 -8.99 17.49
CA MET A 111 -0.10 -7.67 17.34
C MET A 111 -1.10 -6.55 17.60
N THR A 112 -0.65 -5.49 18.26
CA THR A 112 -1.39 -4.23 18.26
C THR A 112 -1.39 -3.60 16.85
N PRO A 113 -2.37 -2.73 16.51
CA PRO A 113 -2.45 -2.10 15.20
C PRO A 113 -1.15 -1.38 14.78
N ALA A 114 -0.52 -0.66 15.71
CA ALA A 114 0.73 0.06 15.44
C ALA A 114 1.92 -0.89 15.26
N GLU A 115 2.00 -1.98 16.04
CA GLU A 115 3.02 -3.02 15.87
C GLU A 115 2.89 -3.68 14.51
N HIS A 116 1.65 -4.03 14.13
CA HIS A 116 1.39 -4.58 12.81
C HIS A 116 1.80 -3.58 11.72
N TYR A 117 1.38 -2.31 11.80
CA TYR A 117 1.71 -1.32 10.79
C TYR A 117 3.22 -1.14 10.60
N VAL A 118 3.97 -0.91 11.70
CA VAL A 118 5.43 -0.67 11.66
C VAL A 118 6.19 -1.89 11.13
N SER A 119 5.78 -3.09 11.53
CA SER A 119 6.53 -4.32 11.25
C SER A 119 6.16 -4.96 9.92
N VAL A 120 4.90 -4.81 9.48
CA VAL A 120 4.32 -5.54 8.35
C VAL A 120 3.50 -4.61 7.46
N GLY A 121 2.49 -3.95 8.02
CA GLY A 121 1.45 -3.24 7.28
C GLY A 121 1.96 -2.18 6.32
N ALA A 122 2.94 -1.36 6.72
CA ALA A 122 3.52 -0.34 5.85
C ALA A 122 4.10 -0.97 4.56
N PHE A 123 4.82 -2.07 4.68
CA PHE A 123 5.45 -2.76 3.55
C PHE A 123 4.48 -3.63 2.75
N GLU A 124 3.35 -4.02 3.33
CA GLU A 124 2.21 -4.55 2.58
C GLU A 124 1.47 -3.47 1.79
N GLY A 125 1.82 -2.20 2.01
CA GLY A 125 1.15 -1.05 1.38
C GLY A 125 -0.18 -0.69 2.04
N ARG A 126 -0.39 -1.08 3.30
CA ARG A 126 -1.59 -0.72 4.07
C ARG A 126 -1.50 0.71 4.54
N ASP A 127 -2.64 1.38 4.56
CA ASP A 127 -2.76 2.74 5.03
C ASP A 127 -2.92 2.71 6.57
N PRO A 128 -2.19 3.54 7.32
CA PRO A 128 -2.27 3.60 8.78
C PRO A 128 -3.56 4.25 9.30
N GLY A 129 -4.25 4.99 8.43
CA GLY A 129 -5.43 5.77 8.70
C GLY A 129 -6.01 6.31 7.39
N PRO A 130 -7.21 6.90 7.41
CA PRO A 130 -7.91 7.35 6.20
C PRO A 130 -7.18 8.47 5.45
N ASP A 131 -6.31 9.21 6.14
CA ASP A 131 -5.68 10.41 5.59
C ASP A 131 -4.26 10.17 5.06
N PHE A 132 -3.73 8.94 5.10
CA PHE A 132 -2.36 8.63 4.68
C PHE A 132 -2.30 7.52 3.62
N ASP A 133 -1.97 7.85 2.37
CA ASP A 133 -1.68 6.86 1.30
C ASP A 133 -0.24 6.35 1.43
N THR A 134 -0.06 5.16 2.01
CA THR A 134 1.25 4.53 2.18
C THR A 134 1.95 4.28 0.85
N LEU A 135 1.24 3.76 -0.15
CA LEU A 135 1.84 3.47 -1.46
C LEU A 135 2.07 4.75 -2.26
N GLY A 136 1.20 5.75 -2.11
CA GLY A 136 1.40 7.10 -2.65
C GLY A 136 2.68 7.73 -2.10
N TYR A 137 2.88 7.65 -0.79
CA TYR A 137 4.09 8.14 -0.14
C TYR A 137 5.34 7.42 -0.63
N TYR A 138 5.34 6.09 -0.76
CA TYR A 138 6.48 5.36 -1.33
C TYR A 138 6.73 5.67 -2.80
N ALA A 139 5.68 5.88 -3.59
CA ALA A 139 5.83 6.25 -4.99
C ALA A 139 6.47 7.63 -5.16
N ALA A 140 6.13 8.59 -4.30
CA ALA A 140 6.75 9.91 -4.28
C ALA A 140 8.16 9.90 -3.67
N ASN A 141 8.46 8.91 -2.82
CA ASN A 141 9.69 8.82 -2.03
C ASN A 141 10.35 7.43 -2.19
N PRO A 142 10.87 7.12 -3.40
CA PRO A 142 11.46 5.81 -3.67
C PRO A 142 12.67 5.51 -2.79
N ASP A 143 13.41 6.53 -2.35
CA ASP A 143 14.52 6.41 -1.40
C ASP A 143 14.08 5.81 -0.06
N VAL A 144 12.88 6.18 0.41
CA VAL A 144 12.29 5.68 1.66
C VAL A 144 11.89 4.22 1.52
N ALA A 145 11.25 3.88 0.39
CA ALA A 145 10.90 2.51 0.05
C ALA A 145 12.17 1.65 -0.07
N GLU A 146 13.19 2.15 -0.77
CA GLU A 146 14.48 1.50 -1.00
C GLU A 146 15.25 1.25 0.29
N ALA A 147 15.25 2.22 1.20
CA ALA A 147 15.91 2.10 2.50
C ALA A 147 15.19 1.13 3.46
N GLY A 148 13.91 0.80 3.23
CA GLY A 148 13.15 -0.10 4.08
C GLY A 148 12.54 0.58 5.31
N TRP A 149 12.14 1.84 5.18
CA TRP A 149 11.42 2.55 6.23
C TRP A 149 9.93 2.23 6.22
N PRO A 150 9.27 2.10 7.39
CA PRO A 150 7.82 2.22 7.47
C PRO A 150 7.39 3.65 7.08
N ALA A 151 6.46 3.79 6.14
CA ALA A 151 6.14 5.06 5.48
C ALA A 151 5.78 6.19 6.45
N LEU A 152 4.75 5.99 7.28
CA LEU A 152 4.31 7.01 8.24
C LEU A 152 5.37 7.31 9.30
N LEU A 153 6.13 6.30 9.73
CA LEU A 153 7.24 6.52 10.67
C LEU A 153 8.30 7.45 10.06
N HIS A 154 8.71 7.22 8.82
CA HIS A 154 9.64 8.12 8.13
C HIS A 154 9.06 9.52 7.98
N TYR A 155 7.78 9.61 7.63
CA TYR A 155 7.12 10.90 7.48
C TYR A 155 7.16 11.73 8.78
N VAL A 156 6.82 11.11 9.91
CA VAL A 156 6.78 11.79 11.21
C VAL A 156 8.19 12.19 11.68
N LEU A 157 9.18 11.31 11.52
CA LEU A 157 10.55 11.57 11.97
C LEU A 157 11.32 12.56 11.09
N PHE A 158 11.12 12.51 9.77
CA PHE A 158 11.91 13.27 8.80
C PHE A 158 11.04 13.98 7.76
N GLY A 159 10.12 13.25 7.13
CA GLY A 159 9.40 13.73 5.96
C GLY A 159 8.67 15.06 6.14
N LYS A 160 8.06 15.30 7.30
CA LYS A 160 7.39 16.57 7.62
C LYS A 160 8.38 17.74 7.66
N ALA A 161 9.56 17.56 8.27
CA ALA A 161 10.60 18.57 8.32
C ALA A 161 11.28 18.78 6.96
N GLU A 162 11.35 17.74 6.14
CA GLU A 162 11.86 17.77 4.77
C GLU A 162 10.85 18.35 3.76
N GLY A 163 9.61 18.66 4.17
CA GLY A 163 8.57 19.20 3.30
C GLY A 163 7.96 18.17 2.34
N ARG A 164 8.13 16.88 2.61
CA ARG A 164 7.48 15.81 1.83
C ARG A 164 5.98 15.82 2.12
N ALA A 165 5.14 15.74 1.09
CA ALA A 165 3.69 15.65 1.26
C ALA A 165 3.25 14.18 1.39
N PHE A 166 2.17 13.96 2.14
CA PHE A 166 1.37 12.74 2.06
C PHE A 166 -0.05 13.17 1.69
N THR A 167 -0.49 12.85 0.46
CA THR A 167 -1.86 12.96 -0.04
C THR A 167 -2.05 11.97 -1.16
#